data_AF-A0A2P8WEY7-F1
#
_entry.id   AF-A0A2P8WEY7-F1
#
_cell.length_a   1.000
_cell.length_b   1.000
_cell.length_c   1.000
_cell.angle_alpha   90.00
_cell.angle_beta   90.00
_cell.angle_gamma   90.00
#
_symmetry.space_group_name_H-M   'P 1'
#
loop_
_entity.id
_entity.type
_entity.pdbx_description
1 polymer ?
#
loop_
_entity_poly.entity_id
_entity_poly.type
_entity_poly.pdbx_seq_one_letter_code
_entity_poly.pdbx_strand_id
1 'polypeptide(L)'
;YYFTPETNSFLHRAYSNIAQTRFDTSIRNHFISKQLEANFNREKYQTVDAFLMDEDLAQRKQLLDDDPNFKRDRTFKLSYPEDKPLTFYFMALPPGRDSTDTESWVMPSWLAFAFPMILDVKTVVSESPIPPFTDGAEFEESVFLDSAPHAFRTLVGQDRFRLDFILEGWTDESGIQRPAPLNTLTAAYAIHMDVNAKQGKGGYDANWGRFTELAKDIETSPLHVFSYLAKWSRGQKADAPSPQKIRLYAHHFYPCFDPYATYNFDQEEWILTPDSSLNHPKKLTDLYRQFYRANKRYNAKANAVLKPIDIAADTILKAETSMFHDDALVTVVAAEVFKLMDRVHNSTAEGRWVVSDREKERQLVLDFARYFVVDVFEQAFAGDRARLAGRQINLIRDTCEFLYRLEQDQENQSQRDIKEDDQTP
;
A
#
# COMPACT_ATOMS: atom_id res chain seq x y z
N TYR A 1 -22.99 22.52 13.31
CA TYR A 1 -23.37 22.94 11.94
C TYR A 1 -24.87 23.12 11.93
N TYR A 2 -25.37 24.25 11.46
CA TYR A 2 -26.81 24.46 11.29
C TYR A 2 -27.14 24.32 9.81
N PHE A 3 -27.97 23.35 9.45
CA PHE A 3 -28.40 23.14 8.07
C PHE A 3 -29.59 24.05 7.76
N THR A 4 -29.60 24.62 6.56
CA THR A 4 -30.82 25.25 6.02
C THR A 4 -31.91 24.18 5.82
N PRO A 5 -33.20 24.55 5.73
CA PRO A 5 -34.25 23.59 5.39
C PRO A 5 -33.93 22.77 4.13
N GLU A 6 -33.38 23.41 3.09
CA GLU A 6 -33.00 22.78 1.83
C GLU A 6 -31.85 21.78 2.01
N THR A 7 -30.80 22.17 2.75
CA THR A 7 -29.68 21.28 3.07
C THR A 7 -30.13 20.11 3.96
N ASN A 8 -31.05 20.35 4.89
CA ASN A 8 -31.60 19.32 5.77
C ASN A 8 -32.40 18.27 4.97
N SER A 9 -33.22 18.69 4.01
CA SER A 9 -33.92 17.77 3.10
C SER A 9 -32.94 16.95 2.25
N PHE A 10 -31.88 17.58 1.73
CA PHE A 10 -30.82 16.87 1.00
C PHE A 10 -30.11 15.83 1.87
N LEU A 11 -29.67 16.21 3.07
CA LEU A 11 -28.97 15.33 4.00
C LEU A 11 -29.86 14.19 4.48
N HIS A 12 -31.15 14.45 4.72
CA HIS A 12 -32.10 13.40 5.04
C HIS A 12 -32.24 12.41 3.88
N ARG A 13 -32.34 12.89 2.63
CA ARG A 13 -32.37 12.03 1.44
C ARG A 13 -31.07 11.24 1.31
N ALA A 14 -29.91 11.85 1.50
CA ALA A 14 -28.61 11.19 1.48
C ALA A 14 -28.54 10.09 2.55
N TYR A 15 -28.85 10.42 3.80
CA TYR A 15 -28.91 9.51 4.94
C TYR A 15 -29.80 8.28 4.65
N SER A 16 -31.01 8.50 4.14
CA SER A 16 -31.93 7.41 3.79
C SER A 16 -31.40 6.52 2.66
N ASN A 17 -30.59 7.07 1.76
CA ASN A 17 -30.01 6.36 0.61
C ASN A 17 -28.71 5.59 0.90
N ILE A 18 -28.01 5.88 1.99
CA ILE A 18 -26.79 5.13 2.36
C ILE A 18 -27.16 3.69 2.72
N ALA A 19 -27.02 2.75 1.78
CA ALA A 19 -27.31 1.33 2.01
C ALA A 19 -26.05 0.45 2.08
N GLN A 20 -24.89 1.01 1.76
CA GLN A 20 -23.64 0.28 1.71
C GLN A 20 -23.09 0.07 3.12
N THR A 21 -22.99 -1.20 3.54
CA THR A 21 -22.47 -1.57 4.86
C THR A 21 -21.03 -2.06 4.85
N ARG A 22 -20.41 -2.22 3.67
CA ARG A 22 -19.10 -2.87 3.54
C ARG A 22 -18.21 -2.16 2.52
N PHE A 23 -16.92 -2.15 2.79
CA PHE A 23 -15.93 -1.87 1.77
C PHE A 23 -15.73 -3.13 0.93
N ASP A 24 -16.04 -3.07 -0.36
CA ASP A 24 -16.02 -4.22 -1.25
C ASP A 24 -15.25 -3.94 -2.56
N THR A 25 -15.27 -4.93 -3.46
CA THR A 25 -14.53 -4.86 -4.72
C THR A 25 -15.05 -3.76 -5.64
N SER A 26 -16.32 -3.37 -5.53
CA SER A 26 -16.86 -2.25 -6.30
C SER A 26 -16.23 -0.93 -5.87
N ILE A 27 -16.15 -0.68 -4.56
CA ILE A 27 -15.50 0.53 -4.02
C ILE A 27 -14.01 0.51 -4.35
N ARG A 28 -13.32 -0.63 -4.17
CA ARG A 28 -11.92 -0.79 -4.57
C ARG A 28 -11.70 -0.43 -6.04
N ASN A 29 -12.53 -0.97 -6.95
CA ASN A 29 -12.39 -0.79 -8.39
C ASN A 29 -12.78 0.62 -8.86
N HIS A 30 -13.48 1.39 -8.03
CA HIS A 30 -13.71 2.81 -8.28
C HIS A 30 -12.41 3.62 -8.24
N PHE A 31 -11.53 3.27 -7.29
CA PHE A 31 -10.25 3.94 -7.11
C PHE A 31 -9.12 3.33 -7.93
N ILE A 32 -9.24 2.06 -8.32
CA ILE A 32 -8.22 1.33 -9.08
C ILE A 32 -8.80 0.91 -10.42
N SER A 33 -8.28 1.51 -11.49
CA SER A 33 -8.71 1.25 -12.86
C SER A 33 -8.41 -0.19 -13.30
N LYS A 34 -9.00 -0.62 -14.43
CA LYS A 34 -8.69 -1.92 -15.05
C LYS A 34 -7.22 -2.02 -15.49
N GLN A 35 -6.60 -0.87 -15.76
CA GLN A 35 -5.19 -0.71 -16.10
C GLN A 35 -4.27 -0.76 -14.86
N LEU A 36 -4.86 -0.92 -13.66
CA LEU A 36 -4.16 -0.94 -12.37
C LEU A 36 -3.51 0.40 -12.02
N GLU A 37 -4.13 1.49 -12.42
CA GLU A 37 -3.77 2.85 -11.98
C GLU A 37 -4.68 3.25 -10.83
N ALA A 38 -4.11 3.79 -9.76
CA ALA A 38 -4.89 4.31 -8.64
C ALA A 38 -5.11 5.82 -8.79
N ASN A 39 -6.32 6.27 -8.50
CA ASN A 39 -6.65 7.70 -8.44
C ASN A 39 -7.33 8.00 -7.10
N PHE A 40 -6.59 8.65 -6.21
CA PHE A 40 -7.04 9.06 -4.88
C PHE A 40 -7.30 10.58 -4.80
N ASN A 41 -7.67 11.20 -5.92
CA ASN A 41 -8.00 12.62 -5.92
C ASN A 41 -9.38 12.85 -5.29
N ARG A 42 -9.58 14.07 -4.78
CA ARG A 42 -10.85 14.52 -4.19
C ARG A 42 -12.07 14.19 -5.04
N GLU A 43 -12.00 14.47 -6.34
CA GLU A 43 -13.10 14.22 -7.28
C GLU A 43 -13.50 12.74 -7.30
N LYS A 44 -12.54 11.81 -7.23
CA LYS A 44 -12.84 10.39 -7.18
C LYS A 44 -13.54 9.97 -5.90
N TYR A 45 -13.17 10.54 -4.75
CA TYR A 45 -13.91 10.30 -3.52
C TYR A 45 -15.33 10.86 -3.57
N GLN A 46 -15.54 11.99 -4.25
CA GLN A 46 -16.85 12.62 -4.40
C GLN A 46 -17.80 11.88 -5.34
N THR A 47 -17.29 11.08 -6.28
CA THR A 47 -18.10 10.36 -7.28
C THR A 47 -18.19 8.86 -7.03
N VAL A 48 -17.97 8.37 -5.80
CA VAL A 48 -18.05 6.93 -5.51
C VAL A 48 -19.46 6.42 -5.77
N ASP A 49 -19.60 5.51 -6.74
CA ASP A 49 -20.89 4.99 -7.23
C ASP A 49 -21.79 4.44 -6.11
N ALA A 50 -21.19 3.86 -5.06
CA ALA A 50 -21.90 3.31 -3.92
C ALA A 50 -22.72 4.35 -3.12
N PHE A 51 -22.41 5.65 -3.26
CA PHE A 51 -23.08 6.76 -2.58
C PHE A 51 -23.88 7.66 -3.52
N LEU A 52 -23.91 7.37 -4.82
CA LEU A 52 -24.83 8.05 -5.73
C LEU A 52 -26.27 7.72 -5.28
N MET A 53 -27.11 8.75 -5.15
CA MET A 53 -28.49 8.56 -4.70
C MET A 53 -29.24 7.74 -5.74
N ASP A 54 -29.63 6.53 -5.36
CA ASP A 54 -30.47 5.65 -6.16
C ASP A 54 -31.92 6.11 -5.96
N GLU A 55 -32.47 6.85 -6.92
CA GLU A 55 -33.82 7.43 -6.82
C GLU A 55 -34.91 6.37 -6.61
N ASP A 56 -34.66 5.16 -7.10
CA ASP A 56 -35.57 4.02 -6.98
C ASP A 56 -35.32 3.19 -5.71
N LEU A 57 -34.34 3.53 -4.87
CA LEU A 57 -33.96 2.71 -3.71
C LEU A 57 -35.14 2.44 -2.78
N ALA A 58 -35.99 3.43 -2.55
CA ALA A 58 -37.18 3.28 -1.71
C ALA A 58 -38.16 2.25 -2.28
N GLN A 59 -38.32 2.20 -3.61
CA GLN A 59 -39.15 1.21 -4.29
C GLN A 59 -38.46 -0.17 -4.29
N ARG A 60 -37.14 -0.21 -4.56
CA ARG A 60 -36.32 -1.43 -4.55
C ARG A 60 -36.26 -2.11 -3.19
N LYS A 61 -36.36 -1.36 -2.09
CA LYS A 61 -36.46 -1.90 -0.73
C LYS A 61 -37.83 -2.56 -0.45
N GLN A 62 -38.86 -2.25 -1.23
CA GLN A 62 -40.22 -2.78 -1.08
C GLN A 62 -40.51 -3.99 -1.97
N LEU A 63 -39.62 -4.29 -2.93
CA LEU A 63 -39.69 -5.50 -3.74
C LEU A 63 -39.53 -6.76 -2.87
N LEU A 64 -39.97 -7.91 -3.37
CA LEU A 64 -39.76 -9.18 -2.70
C LEU A 64 -38.27 -9.57 -2.75
N ASP A 65 -37.80 -10.31 -1.73
CA ASP A 65 -36.38 -10.72 -1.58
C ASP A 65 -35.82 -11.49 -2.80
N ASP A 66 -36.68 -12.07 -3.64
CA ASP A 66 -36.34 -12.84 -4.83
C ASP A 66 -36.28 -11.99 -6.13
N ASP A 67 -36.68 -10.72 -6.09
CA ASP A 67 -36.59 -9.81 -7.24
C ASP A 67 -35.14 -9.40 -7.51
N PRO A 68 -34.64 -9.50 -8.77
CA PRO A 68 -33.26 -9.12 -9.11
C PRO A 68 -32.94 -7.64 -8.85
N ASN A 69 -33.94 -6.76 -8.75
CA ASN A 69 -33.79 -5.35 -8.43
C ASN A 69 -33.99 -5.04 -6.93
N PHE A 70 -34.30 -6.05 -6.11
CA PHE A 70 -34.44 -5.86 -4.67
C PHE A 70 -33.09 -5.46 -4.04
N LYS A 71 -33.12 -4.41 -3.22
CA LYS A 71 -31.92 -3.92 -2.51
C LYS A 71 -32.19 -3.85 -1.03
N ARG A 72 -31.54 -4.75 -0.29
CA ARG A 72 -31.68 -4.82 1.17
C ARG A 72 -30.84 -3.75 1.85
N ASP A 73 -31.49 -2.80 2.51
CA ASP A 73 -30.80 -1.92 3.47
C ASP A 73 -30.45 -2.74 4.70
N ARG A 74 -29.15 -2.87 4.97
CA ARG A 74 -28.66 -3.56 6.16
C ARG A 74 -28.26 -2.57 7.25
N THR A 75 -28.34 -1.26 7.03
CA THR A 75 -28.01 -0.26 8.04
C THR A 75 -29.12 -0.15 9.09
N PHE A 76 -28.74 0.22 10.31
CA PHE A 76 -29.70 0.67 11.31
C PHE A 76 -29.66 2.19 11.38
N LYS A 77 -30.82 2.82 11.23
CA LYS A 77 -30.98 4.27 11.15
C LYS A 77 -32.07 4.72 12.10
N LEU A 78 -31.84 5.81 12.82
CA LEU A 78 -32.90 6.46 13.59
C LEU A 78 -33.85 7.16 12.62
N SER A 79 -35.14 7.10 12.92
CA SER A 79 -36.15 7.89 12.21
C SER A 79 -36.13 9.31 12.76
N TYR A 80 -36.02 10.28 11.88
CA TYR A 80 -36.02 11.69 12.23
C TYR A 80 -37.22 12.40 11.60
N PRO A 81 -37.80 13.42 12.25
CA PRO A 81 -38.87 14.22 11.65
C PRO A 81 -38.35 15.01 10.44
N GLU A 82 -39.06 14.94 9.31
CA GLU A 82 -38.69 15.66 8.07
C GLU A 82 -38.81 17.18 8.20
N ASP A 83 -39.66 17.65 9.11
CA ASP A 83 -40.02 19.06 9.31
C ASP A 83 -39.12 19.80 10.32
N LYS A 84 -38.18 19.11 10.96
CA LYS A 84 -37.28 19.71 11.96
C LYS A 84 -35.85 19.81 11.44
N PRO A 85 -35.16 20.94 11.70
CA PRO A 85 -33.73 21.03 11.43
C PRO A 85 -33.00 20.06 12.37
N LEU A 86 -32.32 19.07 11.79
CA LEU A 86 -31.57 18.07 12.55
C LEU A 86 -30.14 18.56 12.73
N THR A 87 -29.58 18.35 13.91
CA THR A 87 -28.19 18.72 14.21
C THR A 87 -27.23 17.54 14.08
N PHE A 88 -27.74 16.29 14.09
CA PHE A 88 -26.95 15.08 13.92
C PHE A 88 -27.80 13.94 13.32
N TYR A 89 -27.12 13.01 12.65
CA TYR A 89 -27.69 11.76 12.14
C TYR A 89 -26.93 10.58 12.74
N PHE A 90 -27.65 9.56 13.19
CA PHE A 90 -27.07 8.34 13.74
C PHE A 90 -27.26 7.17 12.78
N MET A 91 -26.18 6.50 12.40
CA MET A 91 -26.21 5.32 11.56
C MET A 91 -25.35 4.23 12.18
N ALA A 92 -25.95 3.07 12.48
CA ALA A 92 -25.19 1.89 12.83
C ALA A 92 -25.01 1.02 11.58
N LEU A 93 -23.77 0.59 11.36
CA LEU A 93 -23.38 -0.28 10.26
C LEU A 93 -23.14 -1.68 10.84
N PRO A 94 -24.10 -2.62 10.72
CA PRO A 94 -23.89 -3.94 11.28
C PRO A 94 -22.80 -4.65 10.49
N PRO A 95 -21.85 -5.28 11.20
CA PRO A 95 -20.76 -5.96 10.54
C PRO A 95 -21.19 -7.31 9.93
N GLY A 96 -20.22 -8.07 9.43
CA GLY A 96 -20.44 -9.47 9.07
C GLY A 96 -21.00 -10.30 10.24
N ARG A 97 -21.52 -11.49 9.92
CA ARG A 97 -21.86 -12.47 10.95
C ARG A 97 -20.56 -12.90 11.65
N ASP A 98 -20.52 -12.84 12.98
CA ASP A 98 -19.36 -13.19 13.82
C ASP A 98 -18.09 -12.36 13.50
N SER A 99 -18.25 -11.09 13.18
CA SER A 99 -17.15 -10.16 12.88
C SER A 99 -16.28 -9.86 14.09
N THR A 100 -14.98 -9.66 13.86
CA THR A 100 -14.08 -9.11 14.87
C THR A 100 -14.31 -7.60 15.06
N ASP A 101 -13.82 -7.04 16.17
CA ASP A 101 -13.86 -5.58 16.42
C ASP A 101 -13.16 -4.80 15.31
N THR A 102 -12.05 -5.32 14.76
CA THR A 102 -11.40 -4.66 13.63
C THR A 102 -12.28 -4.66 12.37
N GLU A 103 -12.99 -5.75 12.10
CA GLU A 103 -13.87 -5.85 10.93
C GLU A 103 -15.07 -4.89 11.02
N SER A 104 -15.65 -4.70 12.21
CA SER A 104 -16.77 -3.78 12.38
C SER A 104 -16.42 -2.32 12.11
N TRP A 105 -15.14 -1.96 12.27
CA TRP A 105 -14.63 -0.62 12.04
C TRP A 105 -14.15 -0.34 10.60
N VAL A 106 -14.05 -1.35 9.72
CA VAL A 106 -13.52 -1.15 8.34
C VAL A 106 -14.34 -0.13 7.56
N MET A 107 -15.65 -0.34 7.42
CA MET A 107 -16.50 0.59 6.69
C MET A 107 -16.71 1.91 7.44
N PRO A 108 -17.02 1.91 8.76
CA PRO A 108 -17.15 3.16 9.51
C PRO A 108 -15.92 4.07 9.42
N SER A 109 -14.71 3.55 9.63
CA SER A 109 -13.48 4.35 9.58
C SER A 109 -13.28 5.00 8.21
N TRP A 110 -13.50 4.26 7.12
CA TRP A 110 -13.37 4.81 5.78
C TRP A 110 -14.42 5.89 5.49
N LEU A 111 -15.67 5.65 5.91
CA LEU A 111 -16.75 6.64 5.79
C LEU A 111 -16.50 7.90 6.62
N ALA A 112 -15.87 7.76 7.79
CA ALA A 112 -15.50 8.89 8.62
C ALA A 112 -14.66 9.90 7.84
N PHE A 113 -13.72 9.41 7.02
CA PHE A 113 -12.89 10.28 6.20
C PHE A 113 -13.55 10.67 4.87
N ALA A 114 -14.37 9.80 4.28
CA ALA A 114 -15.00 10.07 2.98
C ALA A 114 -16.18 11.05 3.06
N PHE A 115 -17.03 10.96 4.08
CA PHE A 115 -18.24 11.80 4.18
C PHE A 115 -17.97 13.30 4.34
N PRO A 116 -16.97 13.78 5.08
CA PRO A 116 -16.62 15.19 5.05
C PRO A 116 -16.29 15.70 3.64
N MET A 117 -15.69 14.85 2.80
CA MET A 117 -15.36 15.20 1.41
C MET A 117 -16.57 15.21 0.47
N ILE A 118 -17.58 14.37 0.75
CA ILE A 118 -18.75 14.13 -0.11
C ILE A 118 -19.95 15.02 0.30
N LEU A 119 -20.23 15.09 1.61
CA LEU A 119 -21.44 15.67 2.17
C LEU A 119 -21.20 16.98 2.93
N ASP A 120 -19.94 17.39 3.12
CA ASP A 120 -19.56 18.57 3.90
C ASP A 120 -20.11 18.53 5.35
N VAL A 121 -19.87 17.40 6.01
CA VAL A 121 -20.34 17.11 7.37
C VAL A 121 -19.16 16.78 8.28
N LYS A 122 -19.35 16.99 9.59
CA LYS A 122 -18.49 16.39 10.61
C LYS A 122 -18.93 14.96 10.89
N THR A 123 -17.97 14.07 11.13
CA THR A 123 -18.23 12.65 11.38
C THR A 123 -17.56 12.18 12.65
N VAL A 124 -18.32 11.40 13.42
CA VAL A 124 -17.81 10.69 14.59
C VAL A 124 -18.12 9.22 14.43
N VAL A 125 -17.13 8.37 14.64
CA VAL A 125 -17.29 6.91 14.69
C VAL A 125 -16.98 6.46 16.10
N SER A 126 -17.90 5.73 16.72
CA SER A 126 -17.75 5.18 18.07
C SER A 126 -18.41 3.80 18.13
N GLU A 127 -17.91 2.94 19.01
CA GLU A 127 -18.60 1.71 19.41
C GLU A 127 -19.81 2.01 20.31
N SER A 128 -19.79 3.17 20.97
CA SER A 128 -20.89 3.60 21.83
C SER A 128 -22.08 4.10 21.01
N PRO A 129 -23.30 3.65 21.32
CA PRO A 129 -24.51 4.24 20.74
C PRO A 129 -24.82 5.63 21.31
N ILE A 130 -24.09 6.07 22.35
CA ILE A 130 -24.21 7.39 22.96
C ILE A 130 -23.20 8.31 22.26
N PRO A 131 -23.66 9.40 21.60
CA PRO A 131 -22.77 10.37 21.00
C PRO A 131 -21.79 10.92 22.05
N PRO A 132 -20.47 10.99 21.76
CA PRO A 132 -19.49 11.53 22.69
C PRO A 132 -19.58 13.05 22.84
N PHE A 133 -20.33 13.72 21.95
CA PHE A 133 -20.55 15.15 21.93
C PHE A 133 -22.03 15.47 21.80
N THR A 134 -22.45 16.61 22.36
CA THR A 134 -23.85 17.07 22.21
C THR A 134 -24.04 18.01 21.02
N ASP A 135 -22.97 18.67 20.56
CA ASP A 135 -22.94 19.52 19.38
C ASP A 135 -21.61 19.39 18.61
N GLY A 136 -21.66 19.64 17.29
CA GLY A 136 -20.48 19.67 16.42
C GLY A 136 -19.55 20.88 16.64
N ALA A 137 -19.90 21.79 17.54
CA ALA A 137 -19.00 22.83 18.06
C ALA A 137 -18.09 22.32 19.19
N GLU A 138 -18.36 21.15 19.78
CA GLU A 138 -17.58 20.62 20.91
C GLU A 138 -16.24 19.99 20.50
N PHE A 139 -16.00 19.77 19.21
CA PHE A 139 -14.69 19.37 18.70
C PHE A 139 -14.37 20.19 17.45
N GLU A 140 -13.16 20.75 17.36
CA GLU A 140 -12.77 21.65 16.27
C GLU A 140 -12.62 20.89 14.95
N GLU A 141 -12.14 19.66 15.03
CA GLU A 141 -11.83 18.80 13.90
C GLU A 141 -13.07 18.35 13.12
N SER A 142 -12.86 17.71 11.97
CA SER A 142 -13.93 17.24 11.10
C SER A 142 -14.23 15.75 11.29
N VAL A 143 -13.22 14.97 11.67
CA VAL A 143 -13.33 13.53 11.91
C VAL A 143 -12.85 13.21 13.31
N PHE A 144 -13.62 12.38 14.02
CA PHE A 144 -13.20 11.76 15.26
C PHE A 144 -13.47 10.25 15.23
N LEU A 145 -12.42 9.46 15.42
CA LEU A 145 -12.48 8.01 15.59
C LEU A 145 -12.37 7.70 17.09
N ASP A 146 -13.52 7.58 17.75
CA ASP A 146 -13.61 7.38 19.19
C ASP A 146 -13.22 5.95 19.58
N SER A 147 -12.00 5.80 20.09
CA SER A 147 -11.47 4.52 20.58
C SER A 147 -11.35 3.45 19.49
N ALA A 148 -10.89 3.83 18.30
CA ALA A 148 -10.70 2.90 17.20
C ALA A 148 -9.73 1.76 17.55
N PRO A 149 -9.94 0.54 17.01
CA PRO A 149 -9.01 -0.56 17.13
C PRO A 149 -7.59 -0.15 16.70
N HIS A 150 -6.57 -0.74 17.36
CA HIS A 150 -5.16 -0.43 17.13
C HIS A 150 -4.78 -0.38 15.64
N ALA A 151 -5.34 -1.29 14.83
CA ALA A 151 -5.10 -1.35 13.40
C ALA A 151 -5.35 -0.02 12.66
N PHE A 152 -6.39 0.73 13.03
CA PHE A 152 -6.68 2.02 12.40
C PHE A 152 -5.75 3.10 12.91
N ARG A 153 -5.58 3.19 14.24
CA ARG A 153 -4.70 4.20 14.87
C ARG A 153 -3.27 4.12 14.36
N THR A 154 -2.75 2.92 14.15
CA THR A 154 -1.44 2.69 13.56
C THR A 154 -1.33 3.16 12.11
N LEU A 155 -2.39 3.00 11.31
CA LEU A 155 -2.39 3.40 9.90
C LEU A 155 -2.58 4.91 9.74
N VAL A 156 -3.49 5.52 10.50
CA VAL A 156 -3.83 6.96 10.34
C VAL A 156 -3.09 7.88 11.33
N GLY A 157 -2.52 7.31 12.39
CA GLY A 157 -1.60 7.93 13.35
C GLY A 157 -2.23 8.77 14.47
N GLN A 158 -3.51 9.13 14.39
CA GLN A 158 -4.23 9.85 15.45
C GLN A 158 -5.74 9.54 15.41
N ASP A 159 -6.50 10.08 16.36
CA ASP A 159 -7.94 9.83 16.48
C ASP A 159 -8.80 11.00 15.96
N ARG A 160 -8.23 12.22 15.85
CA ARG A 160 -8.93 13.45 15.44
C ARG A 160 -8.27 14.08 14.22
N PHE A 161 -9.06 14.50 13.24
CA PHE A 161 -8.53 15.02 11.98
C PHE A 161 -9.32 16.22 11.47
N ARG A 162 -8.60 17.30 11.15
CA ARG A 162 -9.15 18.45 10.43
C ARG A 162 -9.42 18.09 8.97
N LEU A 163 -10.30 18.86 8.32
CA LEU A 163 -10.73 18.62 6.94
C LEU A 163 -9.57 18.62 5.94
N ASP A 164 -8.65 19.58 6.07
CA ASP A 164 -7.45 19.71 5.23
C ASP A 164 -6.58 18.44 5.31
N PHE A 165 -6.49 17.83 6.50
CA PHE A 165 -5.63 16.68 6.71
C PHE A 165 -6.09 15.43 5.98
N ILE A 166 -7.38 15.30 5.66
CA ILE A 166 -7.99 14.08 5.15
C ILE A 166 -7.35 13.63 3.82
N LEU A 167 -7.06 14.58 2.92
CA LEU A 167 -6.47 14.31 1.61
C LEU A 167 -5.06 14.89 1.42
N GLU A 168 -4.64 15.86 2.24
CA GLU A 168 -3.32 16.49 2.12
C GLU A 168 -2.28 15.88 3.06
N GLY A 169 -2.71 15.05 4.02
CA GLY A 169 -1.86 14.57 5.10
C GLY A 169 -1.72 15.59 6.22
N TRP A 170 -0.90 15.28 7.22
CA TRP A 170 -0.77 16.11 8.42
C TRP A 170 0.65 16.07 8.95
N THR A 171 1.08 17.16 9.57
CA THR A 171 2.41 17.20 10.22
C THR A 171 2.26 16.77 11.67
N ASP A 172 3.04 15.79 12.10
CA ASP A 172 3.08 15.39 13.51
C ASP A 172 3.90 16.34 14.39
N GLU A 173 3.87 16.14 15.70
CA GLU A 173 4.60 16.96 16.67
C GLU A 173 6.11 16.97 16.44
N SER A 174 6.65 15.98 15.74
CA SER A 174 8.06 15.88 15.38
C SER A 174 8.42 16.60 14.07
N GLY A 175 7.43 17.17 13.37
CA GLY A 175 7.62 17.87 12.10
C GLY A 175 7.58 16.96 10.88
N ILE A 176 7.21 15.68 11.03
CA ILE A 176 7.13 14.72 9.92
C ILE A 176 5.78 14.87 9.23
N GLN A 177 5.78 15.06 7.91
CA GLN A 177 4.57 15.06 7.10
C GLN A 177 4.06 13.63 6.91
N ARG A 178 2.99 13.29 7.61
CA ARG A 178 2.29 12.00 7.51
C ARG A 178 1.40 11.96 6.28
N PRO A 179 1.25 10.78 5.63
CA PRO A 179 0.36 10.62 4.49
C PRO A 179 -1.11 10.93 4.82
N ALA A 180 -1.89 11.19 3.77
CA ALA A 180 -3.32 11.42 3.86
C ALA A 180 -4.06 10.18 4.39
N PRO A 181 -4.79 10.26 5.52
CA PRO A 181 -5.39 9.10 6.18
C PRO A 181 -6.42 8.38 5.30
N LEU A 182 -7.16 9.11 4.46
CA LEU A 182 -8.13 8.51 3.54
C LEU A 182 -7.43 7.69 2.45
N ASN A 183 -6.30 8.19 1.92
CA ASN A 183 -5.49 7.48 0.93
C ASN A 183 -4.84 6.24 1.56
N THR A 184 -4.29 6.39 2.77
CA THR A 184 -3.69 5.29 3.54
C THR A 184 -4.69 4.17 3.80
N LEU A 185 -5.90 4.48 4.28
CA LEU A 185 -6.93 3.45 4.47
C LEU A 185 -7.37 2.83 3.14
N THR A 186 -7.58 3.63 2.11
CA THR A 186 -8.00 3.11 0.79
C THR A 186 -6.95 2.16 0.20
N ALA A 187 -5.67 2.52 0.28
CA ALA A 187 -4.56 1.67 -0.14
C ALA A 187 -4.44 0.40 0.72
N ALA A 188 -4.53 0.52 2.05
CA ALA A 188 -4.46 -0.62 2.96
C ALA A 188 -5.58 -1.62 2.70
N TYR A 189 -6.79 -1.12 2.47
CA TYR A 189 -7.96 -1.95 2.16
C TYR A 189 -7.82 -2.65 0.81
N ALA A 190 -7.28 -1.96 -0.20
CA ALA A 190 -7.01 -2.56 -1.50
C ALA A 190 -5.97 -3.68 -1.42
N ILE A 191 -4.85 -3.45 -0.70
CA ILE A 191 -3.81 -4.47 -0.45
C ILE A 191 -4.40 -5.66 0.32
N HIS A 192 -5.20 -5.40 1.35
CA HIS A 192 -5.86 -6.44 2.14
C HIS A 192 -6.73 -7.33 1.24
N MET A 193 -7.59 -6.71 0.43
CA MET A 193 -8.51 -7.41 -0.45
C MET A 193 -7.77 -8.20 -1.54
N ASP A 194 -6.66 -7.67 -2.06
CA ASP A 194 -5.83 -8.41 -3.04
C ASP A 194 -5.36 -9.75 -2.46
N VAL A 195 -4.94 -9.77 -1.19
CA VAL A 195 -4.26 -10.93 -0.59
C VAL A 195 -5.19 -11.87 0.19
N ASN A 196 -6.18 -11.31 0.88
CA ASN A 196 -6.97 -12.05 1.87
C ASN A 196 -8.38 -12.41 1.38
N ALA A 197 -8.92 -11.69 0.39
CA ALA A 197 -10.27 -11.95 -0.09
C ALA A 197 -10.34 -13.31 -0.81
N LYS A 198 -11.45 -14.02 -0.61
CA LYS A 198 -11.69 -15.35 -1.17
C LYS A 198 -13.10 -15.46 -1.70
N GLN A 199 -13.26 -16.26 -2.74
CA GLN A 199 -14.56 -16.70 -3.24
C GLN A 199 -14.71 -18.18 -2.92
N GLY A 200 -15.73 -18.53 -2.14
CA GLY A 200 -15.99 -19.90 -1.69
C GLY A 200 -17.44 -20.32 -1.87
N LYS A 201 -17.80 -21.52 -1.37
CA LYS A 201 -19.18 -22.04 -1.41
C LYS A 201 -20.19 -21.15 -0.67
N GLY A 202 -19.73 -20.39 0.33
CA GLY A 202 -20.53 -19.43 1.09
C GLY A 202 -20.58 -18.03 0.49
N GLY A 203 -20.03 -17.82 -0.72
CA GLY A 203 -19.96 -16.52 -1.38
C GLY A 203 -18.60 -15.83 -1.26
N TYR A 204 -18.59 -14.53 -1.51
CA TYR A 204 -17.42 -13.66 -1.39
C TYR A 204 -17.17 -13.29 0.08
N ASP A 205 -15.93 -13.51 0.54
CA ASP A 205 -15.47 -13.15 1.88
C ASP A 205 -14.20 -12.31 1.77
N ALA A 206 -14.25 -11.07 2.25
CA ALA A 206 -13.10 -10.16 2.28
C ALA A 206 -12.13 -10.50 3.42
N ASN A 207 -12.54 -11.32 4.39
CA ASN A 207 -11.71 -11.81 5.49
C ASN A 207 -11.03 -10.66 6.27
N TRP A 208 -11.81 -9.64 6.61
CA TRP A 208 -11.38 -8.43 7.31
C TRP A 208 -10.79 -8.72 8.71
N GLY A 209 -11.08 -9.88 9.31
CA GLY A 209 -10.42 -10.32 10.54
C GLY A 209 -8.89 -10.40 10.45
N ARG A 210 -8.30 -10.45 9.24
CA ARG A 210 -6.84 -10.39 9.04
C ARG A 210 -6.27 -8.98 8.86
N PHE A 211 -7.11 -7.95 8.87
CA PHE A 211 -6.67 -6.58 8.64
C PHE A 211 -5.69 -6.09 9.73
N THR A 212 -5.87 -6.55 10.97
CA THR A 212 -4.94 -6.26 12.08
C THR A 212 -3.52 -6.74 11.82
N GLU A 213 -3.34 -7.89 11.14
CA GLU A 213 -2.02 -8.41 10.75
C GLU A 213 -1.35 -7.46 9.75
N LEU A 214 -2.10 -7.00 8.75
CA LEU A 214 -1.60 -6.04 7.75
C LEU A 214 -1.21 -4.70 8.36
N ALA A 215 -2.05 -4.14 9.23
CA ALA A 215 -1.75 -2.87 9.89
C ALA A 215 -0.48 -2.97 10.75
N LYS A 216 -0.33 -4.05 11.51
CA LYS A 216 0.86 -4.32 12.32
C LYS A 216 2.12 -4.50 11.46
N ASP A 217 2.02 -5.24 10.37
CA ASP A 217 3.13 -5.44 9.44
C ASP A 217 3.61 -4.08 8.88
N ILE A 218 2.67 -3.24 8.42
CA ILE A 218 2.99 -1.90 7.89
C ILE A 218 3.60 -0.99 8.98
N GLU A 219 3.10 -1.06 10.22
CA GLU A 219 3.70 -0.35 11.37
C GLU A 219 5.18 -0.69 11.55
N THR A 220 5.51 -1.97 11.40
CA THR A 220 6.90 -2.43 11.59
C THR A 220 7.80 -2.01 10.45
N SER A 221 7.29 -1.97 9.22
CA SER A 221 7.99 -1.40 8.07
C SER A 221 7.03 -1.19 6.89
N PRO A 222 7.07 -0.02 6.20
CA PRO A 222 6.27 0.19 4.99
C PRO A 222 6.68 -0.75 3.84
N LEU A 223 7.87 -1.37 3.89
CA LEU A 223 8.31 -2.38 2.90
C LEU A 223 7.39 -3.61 2.87
N HIS A 224 6.57 -3.83 3.90
CA HIS A 224 5.58 -4.89 3.88
C HIS A 224 4.62 -4.78 2.69
N VAL A 225 4.38 -3.58 2.13
CA VAL A 225 3.63 -3.41 0.87
C VAL A 225 4.12 -4.37 -0.21
N PHE A 226 5.44 -4.49 -0.39
CA PHE A 226 6.06 -5.41 -1.35
C PHE A 226 5.95 -6.87 -0.92
N SER A 227 6.03 -7.17 0.37
CA SER A 227 5.82 -8.55 0.84
C SER A 227 4.38 -9.03 0.64
N TYR A 228 3.39 -8.13 0.79
CA TYR A 228 1.99 -8.41 0.42
C TYR A 228 1.84 -8.61 -1.09
N LEU A 229 2.56 -7.87 -1.94
CA LEU A 229 2.61 -8.13 -3.38
C LEU A 229 3.21 -9.52 -3.69
N ALA A 230 4.29 -9.91 -3.02
CA ALA A 230 4.87 -11.24 -3.17
C ALA A 230 3.89 -12.34 -2.72
N LYS A 231 3.16 -12.12 -1.61
CA LYS A 231 2.10 -13.02 -1.13
C LYS A 231 0.95 -13.14 -2.13
N TRP A 232 0.54 -12.03 -2.74
CA TRP A 232 -0.43 -12.02 -3.84
C TRP A 232 0.06 -12.83 -5.04
N SER A 233 1.29 -12.59 -5.51
CA SER A 233 1.87 -13.30 -6.66
C SER A 233 1.89 -14.82 -6.46
N ARG A 234 2.31 -15.27 -5.27
CA ARG A 234 2.31 -16.69 -4.89
C ARG A 234 0.89 -17.27 -4.89
N GLY A 235 -0.10 -16.51 -4.41
CA GLY A 235 -1.51 -16.90 -4.44
C GLY A 235 -2.08 -17.07 -5.85
N GLN A 236 -1.64 -16.24 -6.80
CA GLN A 236 -2.04 -16.33 -8.21
C GLN A 236 -1.34 -17.46 -8.98
N LYS A 237 -0.38 -18.17 -8.36
CA LYS A 237 0.50 -19.15 -9.04
C LYS A 237 1.22 -18.57 -10.26
N ALA A 238 1.44 -17.26 -10.27
CA ALA A 238 2.21 -16.57 -11.29
C ALA A 238 3.67 -16.48 -10.85
N ASP A 239 4.61 -16.71 -11.78
CA ASP A 239 6.05 -16.60 -11.54
C ASP A 239 6.47 -15.17 -11.12
N ALA A 240 5.73 -14.16 -11.59
CA ALA A 240 5.90 -12.76 -11.23
C ALA A 240 4.61 -11.97 -11.46
N PRO A 241 4.38 -10.86 -10.71
CA PRO A 241 3.33 -9.90 -11.01
C PRO A 241 3.53 -9.21 -12.37
N SER A 242 2.44 -8.73 -12.96
CA SER A 242 2.54 -7.86 -14.14
C SER A 242 3.20 -6.53 -13.79
N PRO A 243 3.90 -5.87 -14.73
CA PRO A 243 4.52 -4.58 -14.46
C PRO A 243 3.54 -3.54 -13.94
N GLN A 244 2.30 -3.50 -14.47
CA GLN A 244 1.26 -2.58 -13.99
C GLN A 244 0.89 -2.84 -12.52
N LYS A 245 0.85 -4.10 -12.08
CA LYS A 245 0.58 -4.44 -10.67
C LYS A 245 1.73 -4.02 -9.77
N ILE A 246 2.97 -4.11 -10.26
CA ILE A 246 4.13 -3.63 -9.52
C ILE A 246 4.09 -2.10 -9.43
N ARG A 247 3.78 -1.39 -10.52
CA ARG A 247 3.60 0.07 -10.53
C ARG A 247 2.51 0.52 -9.56
N LEU A 248 1.38 -0.18 -9.50
CA LEU A 248 0.31 0.08 -8.53
C LEU A 248 0.85 0.08 -7.08
N TYR A 249 1.58 -0.98 -6.71
CA TYR A 249 2.10 -1.13 -5.36
C TYR A 249 3.24 -0.15 -5.06
N ALA A 250 4.17 0.00 -6.01
CA ALA A 250 5.34 0.84 -5.82
C ALA A 250 4.98 2.33 -5.86
N HIS A 251 4.27 2.80 -6.89
CA HIS A 251 4.09 4.24 -7.12
C HIS A 251 2.85 4.81 -6.44
N HIS A 252 1.80 4.00 -6.24
CA HIS A 252 0.55 4.50 -5.65
C HIS A 252 0.36 4.07 -4.20
N PHE A 253 0.64 2.80 -3.85
CA PHE A 253 0.38 2.32 -2.49
C PHE A 253 1.51 2.64 -1.51
N TYR A 254 2.78 2.36 -1.87
CA TYR A 254 3.91 2.55 -0.96
C TYR A 254 4.01 3.97 -0.37
N PRO A 255 3.83 5.07 -1.15
CA PRO A 255 3.85 6.43 -0.61
C PRO A 255 2.77 6.72 0.43
N CYS A 256 1.70 5.92 0.47
CA CYS A 256 0.65 6.08 1.47
C CYS A 256 1.07 5.59 2.88
N PHE A 257 2.25 4.97 3.01
CA PHE A 257 2.73 4.38 4.27
C PHE A 257 4.13 4.86 4.67
N ASP A 258 4.90 5.42 3.76
CA ASP A 258 6.24 5.95 4.04
C ASP A 258 6.26 7.48 3.87
N PRO A 259 6.33 8.27 4.95
CA PRO A 259 6.32 9.74 4.89
C PRO A 259 7.57 10.32 4.19
N TYR A 260 8.61 9.52 4.01
CA TYR A 260 9.88 9.93 3.43
C TYR A 260 10.00 9.58 1.94
N ALA A 261 8.94 9.04 1.34
CA ALA A 261 8.95 8.57 -0.03
C ALA A 261 7.72 9.06 -0.79
N THR A 262 7.97 9.78 -1.87
CA THR A 262 6.95 10.15 -2.85
C THR A 262 7.43 9.82 -4.26
N TYR A 263 6.49 9.52 -5.15
CA TYR A 263 6.81 9.24 -6.54
C TYR A 263 6.30 10.37 -7.42
N ASN A 264 7.18 10.96 -8.24
CA ASN A 264 6.82 11.97 -9.20
C ASN A 264 6.46 11.29 -10.53
N PHE A 265 5.17 11.30 -10.88
CA PHE A 265 4.68 10.70 -12.12
C PHE A 265 5.08 11.49 -13.38
N ASP A 266 5.33 12.80 -13.27
CA ASP A 266 5.74 13.64 -14.42
C ASP A 266 7.21 13.39 -14.79
N GLN A 267 8.06 13.15 -13.79
CA GLN A 267 9.50 12.89 -13.97
C GLN A 267 9.82 11.40 -14.02
N GLU A 268 8.87 10.52 -13.70
CA GLU A 268 9.06 9.09 -13.48
C GLU A 268 10.19 8.75 -12.46
N GLU A 269 10.30 9.58 -11.42
CA GLU A 269 11.39 9.48 -10.44
C GLU A 269 10.88 9.43 -8.99
N TRP A 270 11.67 8.74 -8.16
CA TRP A 270 11.46 8.67 -6.72
C TRP A 270 12.08 9.87 -6.02
N ILE A 271 11.27 10.59 -5.23
CA ILE A 271 11.72 11.60 -4.29
C ILE A 271 11.83 10.93 -2.92
N LEU A 272 13.07 10.67 -2.48
CA LEU A 272 13.38 9.91 -1.27
C LEU A 272 14.31 10.69 -0.34
N THR A 273 14.03 10.63 0.96
CA THR A 273 15.03 10.99 1.97
C THR A 273 15.77 9.75 2.46
N PRO A 274 16.97 9.90 3.07
CA PRO A 274 17.72 8.77 3.63
C PRO A 274 16.95 7.94 4.67
N ASP A 275 15.97 8.54 5.35
CA ASP A 275 15.16 7.91 6.40
C ASP A 275 14.08 6.97 5.84
N SER A 276 13.79 7.03 4.54
CA SER A 276 12.86 6.10 3.89
C SER A 276 13.37 4.67 3.97
N SER A 277 12.48 3.73 4.31
CA SER A 277 12.80 2.30 4.26
C SER A 277 13.09 1.82 2.82
N LEU A 278 12.64 2.55 1.79
CA LEU A 278 12.89 2.25 0.39
C LEU A 278 14.32 2.58 -0.06
N ASN A 279 15.02 3.45 0.69
CA ASN A 279 16.33 3.96 0.31
C ASN A 279 17.35 2.82 0.10
N HIS A 280 17.49 1.89 1.06
CA HIS A 280 18.43 0.78 0.93
C HIS A 280 18.07 -0.18 -0.21
N PRO A 281 16.82 -0.70 -0.33
CA PRO A 281 16.44 -1.55 -1.46
C PRO A 281 16.64 -0.88 -2.83
N LYS A 282 16.30 0.41 -2.97
CA LYS A 282 16.51 1.14 -4.23
C LYS A 282 17.99 1.24 -4.57
N LYS A 283 18.82 1.74 -3.65
CA LYS A 283 20.26 1.91 -3.89
C LYS A 283 20.97 0.58 -4.13
N LEU A 284 20.60 -0.48 -3.41
CA LEU A 284 21.10 -1.84 -3.69
C LEU A 284 20.77 -2.26 -5.12
N THR A 285 19.51 -2.08 -5.52
CA THR A 285 19.03 -2.40 -6.87
C THR A 285 19.80 -1.62 -7.94
N ASP A 286 19.98 -0.32 -7.75
CA ASP A 286 20.74 0.54 -8.67
C ASP A 286 22.20 0.09 -8.78
N LEU A 287 22.84 -0.30 -7.67
CA LEU A 287 24.23 -0.74 -7.64
C LEU A 287 24.44 -2.07 -8.35
N TYR A 288 23.68 -3.12 -8.00
CA TYR A 288 23.95 -4.43 -8.61
C TYR A 288 23.52 -4.50 -10.08
N ARG A 289 22.51 -3.69 -10.49
CA ARG A 289 22.09 -3.57 -11.90
C ARG A 289 23.20 -3.02 -12.81
N GLN A 290 24.18 -2.30 -12.27
CA GLN A 290 25.28 -1.74 -13.06
C GLN A 290 26.29 -2.80 -13.53
N PHE A 291 26.39 -3.95 -12.85
CA PHE A 291 27.31 -5.03 -13.24
C PHE A 291 26.59 -6.34 -13.58
N TYR A 292 25.43 -6.62 -12.96
CA TYR A 292 24.69 -7.88 -13.09
C TYR A 292 23.25 -7.67 -13.57
N ARG A 293 22.81 -8.51 -14.51
CA ARG A 293 21.42 -8.64 -14.95
C ARG A 293 20.98 -10.09 -14.89
N ALA A 294 19.69 -10.33 -14.70
CA ALA A 294 19.12 -11.64 -14.98
C ALA A 294 19.24 -11.96 -16.49
N ASN A 295 19.52 -13.21 -16.84
CA ASN A 295 19.72 -13.61 -18.24
C ASN A 295 18.42 -13.45 -19.06
N LYS A 296 17.27 -13.80 -18.45
CA LYS A 296 15.97 -13.58 -19.08
C LYS A 296 15.57 -12.12 -18.97
N ARG A 297 15.35 -11.51 -20.14
CA ARG A 297 14.87 -10.13 -20.26
C ARG A 297 13.42 -9.95 -19.79
N TYR A 298 12.58 -10.95 -20.02
CA TYR A 298 11.17 -10.98 -19.60
C TYR A 298 10.96 -12.14 -18.63
N ASN A 299 10.18 -11.90 -17.58
CA ASN A 299 9.78 -12.92 -16.61
C ASN A 299 10.97 -13.72 -16.04
N ALA A 300 12.04 -13.01 -15.66
CA ALA A 300 13.13 -13.61 -14.89
C ALA A 300 12.58 -14.19 -13.58
N LYS A 301 13.14 -15.33 -13.15
CA LYS A 301 12.81 -15.91 -11.85
C LYS A 301 13.34 -15.00 -10.72
N ALA A 302 12.62 -14.93 -9.61
CA ALA A 302 13.00 -14.12 -8.45
C ALA A 302 14.44 -14.39 -7.98
N ASN A 303 14.82 -15.68 -7.88
CA ASN A 303 16.15 -16.11 -7.46
C ASN A 303 17.28 -15.72 -8.45
N ALA A 304 16.95 -15.49 -9.72
CA ALA A 304 17.91 -14.99 -10.70
C ALA A 304 18.11 -13.48 -10.53
N VAL A 305 17.04 -12.73 -10.30
CA VAL A 305 17.10 -11.28 -10.06
C VAL A 305 17.86 -10.96 -8.78
N LEU A 306 17.58 -11.70 -7.71
CA LEU A 306 18.13 -11.45 -6.38
C LEU A 306 19.52 -12.05 -6.14
N LYS A 307 20.14 -12.65 -7.16
CA LYS A 307 21.36 -13.43 -6.99
C LYS A 307 22.52 -12.67 -6.32
N PRO A 308 22.81 -11.39 -6.66
CA PRO A 308 23.87 -10.63 -5.98
C PRO A 308 23.57 -10.39 -4.50
N ILE A 309 22.31 -10.09 -4.15
CA ILE A 309 21.85 -9.88 -2.77
C ILE A 309 21.96 -11.17 -1.97
N ASP A 310 21.49 -12.29 -2.54
CA ASP A 310 21.50 -13.59 -1.88
C ASP A 310 22.92 -14.04 -1.55
N ILE A 311 23.88 -13.81 -2.46
CA ILE A 311 25.29 -14.13 -2.21
C ILE A 311 25.87 -13.22 -1.14
N ALA A 312 25.68 -11.90 -1.24
CA ALA A 312 26.21 -10.97 -0.25
C ALA A 312 25.70 -11.28 1.17
N ALA A 313 24.39 -11.52 1.31
CA ALA A 313 23.79 -11.89 2.59
C ALA A 313 24.33 -13.23 3.12
N ASP A 314 24.36 -14.28 2.28
CA ASP A 314 24.87 -15.61 2.65
C ASP A 314 26.35 -15.56 3.07
N THR A 315 27.16 -14.76 2.38
CA THR A 315 28.57 -14.54 2.72
C THR A 315 28.73 -13.90 4.10
N ILE A 316 27.96 -12.86 4.43
CA ILE A 316 28.01 -12.22 5.75
C ILE A 316 27.58 -13.19 6.85
N LEU A 317 26.52 -13.97 6.61
CA LEU A 317 26.02 -14.93 7.59
C LEU A 317 27.04 -16.03 7.89
N LYS A 318 27.80 -16.47 6.88
CA LYS A 318 28.81 -17.53 6.99
C LYS A 318 30.19 -17.06 7.43
N ALA A 319 30.52 -15.78 7.26
CA ALA A 319 31.84 -15.26 7.60
C ALA A 319 32.16 -15.50 9.09
N GLU A 320 33.37 -15.93 9.43
CA GLU A 320 33.74 -16.12 10.83
C GLU A 320 33.85 -14.78 11.55
N THR A 321 33.02 -14.58 12.58
CA THR A 321 32.92 -13.31 13.32
C THR A 321 34.25 -12.91 13.94
N SER A 322 35.11 -13.85 14.33
CA SER A 322 36.41 -13.55 14.93
C SER A 322 37.49 -13.11 13.93
N MET A 323 37.27 -13.30 12.63
CA MET A 323 38.28 -13.06 11.59
C MET A 323 37.93 -11.91 10.63
N PHE A 324 36.64 -11.67 10.41
CA PHE A 324 36.20 -10.68 9.42
C PHE A 324 35.38 -9.57 10.08
N HIS A 325 36.02 -8.43 10.29
CA HIS A 325 35.42 -7.19 10.76
C HIS A 325 35.64 -6.08 9.74
N ASP A 326 34.71 -5.13 9.66
CA ASP A 326 34.82 -3.90 8.88
C ASP A 326 35.22 -4.14 7.40
N ASP A 327 36.32 -3.54 6.96
CA ASP A 327 36.86 -3.63 5.60
C ASP A 327 37.21 -5.07 5.17
N ALA A 328 37.53 -5.96 6.11
CA ALA A 328 37.78 -7.37 5.79
C ALA A 328 36.49 -8.05 5.33
N LEU A 329 35.35 -7.74 5.95
CA LEU A 329 34.05 -8.29 5.56
C LEU A 329 33.62 -7.76 4.18
N VAL A 330 33.85 -6.48 3.91
CA VAL A 330 33.65 -5.88 2.57
C VAL A 330 34.44 -6.64 1.51
N THR A 331 35.71 -6.94 1.79
CA THR A 331 36.59 -7.65 0.85
C THR A 331 36.11 -9.08 0.58
N VAL A 332 35.64 -9.79 1.61
CA VAL A 332 35.10 -11.15 1.45
C VAL A 332 33.81 -11.16 0.64
N VAL A 333 32.89 -10.22 0.91
CA VAL A 333 31.65 -10.07 0.13
C VAL A 333 31.97 -9.73 -1.32
N ALA A 334 32.87 -8.76 -1.56
CA ALA A 334 33.30 -8.40 -2.91
C ALA A 334 33.92 -9.60 -3.65
N ALA A 335 34.75 -10.40 -2.98
CA ALA A 335 35.36 -11.59 -3.57
C ALA A 335 34.32 -12.66 -3.98
N GLU A 336 33.31 -12.93 -3.14
CA GLU A 336 32.25 -13.90 -3.46
C GLU A 336 31.32 -13.42 -4.59
N VAL A 337 31.01 -12.12 -4.62
CA VAL A 337 30.25 -11.52 -5.72
C VAL A 337 31.09 -11.50 -7.01
N PHE A 338 32.39 -11.25 -6.94
CA PHE A 338 33.28 -11.36 -8.09
C PHE A 338 33.33 -12.79 -8.64
N LYS A 339 33.38 -13.82 -7.78
CA LYS A 339 33.26 -15.23 -8.19
C LYS A 339 31.90 -15.54 -8.84
N LEU A 340 30.82 -14.87 -8.46
CA LEU A 340 29.56 -14.95 -9.22
C LEU A 340 29.77 -14.42 -10.63
N MET A 341 30.36 -13.23 -10.79
CA MET A 341 30.57 -12.63 -12.11
C MET A 341 31.49 -13.47 -13.00
N ASP A 342 32.58 -14.03 -12.47
CA ASP A 342 33.42 -14.97 -13.23
C ASP A 342 32.63 -16.18 -13.74
N ARG A 343 31.71 -16.73 -12.92
CA ARG A 343 30.83 -17.82 -13.36
C ARG A 343 29.82 -17.38 -14.41
N VAL A 344 29.31 -16.15 -14.33
CA VAL A 344 28.41 -15.55 -15.32
C VAL A 344 29.13 -15.35 -16.65
N HIS A 345 30.35 -14.79 -16.65
CA HIS A 345 31.20 -14.68 -17.84
C HIS A 345 31.50 -16.04 -18.46
N ASN A 346 31.75 -17.06 -17.63
CA ASN A 346 32.00 -18.43 -18.09
C ASN A 346 30.72 -19.19 -18.46
N SER A 347 29.54 -18.57 -18.42
CA SER A 347 28.24 -19.21 -18.71
C SER A 347 27.94 -20.44 -17.83
N THR A 348 28.52 -20.47 -16.62
CA THR A 348 28.33 -21.55 -15.62
C THR A 348 27.35 -21.16 -14.51
N ALA A 349 26.92 -19.90 -14.47
CA ALA A 349 25.87 -19.40 -13.59
C ALA A 349 24.85 -18.58 -14.38
N GLU A 350 23.61 -18.52 -13.88
CA GLU A 350 22.57 -17.68 -14.46
C GLU A 350 22.87 -16.19 -14.24
N GLY A 351 22.79 -15.41 -15.32
CA GLY A 351 23.00 -13.96 -15.30
C GLY A 351 23.54 -13.46 -16.64
N ARG A 352 23.68 -12.14 -16.75
CA ARG A 352 24.33 -11.45 -17.85
C ARG A 352 25.14 -10.30 -17.28
N TRP A 353 26.39 -10.17 -17.70
CA TRP A 353 27.23 -9.03 -17.34
C TRP A 353 26.81 -7.78 -18.14
N VAL A 354 26.98 -6.60 -17.53
CA VAL A 354 26.69 -5.31 -18.18
C VAL A 354 27.95 -4.66 -18.72
N VAL A 355 29.06 -4.81 -17.98
CA VAL A 355 30.34 -4.16 -18.27
C VAL A 355 31.32 -5.20 -18.79
N SER A 356 31.96 -4.91 -19.93
CA SER A 356 32.99 -5.78 -20.51
C SER A 356 34.38 -5.54 -19.91
N ASP A 357 34.66 -4.33 -19.45
CA ASP A 357 35.88 -3.98 -18.74
C ASP A 357 35.89 -4.58 -17.33
N ARG A 358 36.76 -5.56 -17.12
CA ARG A 358 36.87 -6.28 -15.84
C ARG A 358 37.28 -5.38 -14.67
N GLU A 359 38.08 -4.35 -14.90
CA GLU A 359 38.53 -3.49 -13.80
C GLU A 359 37.40 -2.56 -13.35
N LYS A 360 36.64 -2.03 -14.32
CA LYS A 360 35.42 -1.28 -14.03
C LYS A 360 34.35 -2.15 -13.35
N GLU A 361 34.17 -3.40 -13.81
CA GLU A 361 33.26 -4.35 -13.16
C GLU A 361 33.66 -4.63 -11.71
N ARG A 362 34.95 -4.82 -11.43
CA ARG A 362 35.47 -4.99 -10.06
C ARG A 362 35.15 -3.80 -9.17
N GLN A 363 35.32 -2.58 -9.66
CA GLN A 363 35.00 -1.39 -8.88
C GLN A 363 33.51 -1.33 -8.54
N LEU A 364 32.63 -1.62 -9.50
CA LEU A 364 31.17 -1.66 -9.27
C LEU A 364 30.77 -2.75 -8.26
N VAL A 365 31.40 -3.92 -8.32
CA VAL A 365 31.21 -5.00 -7.33
C VAL A 365 31.68 -4.56 -5.95
N LEU A 366 32.81 -3.87 -5.86
CA LEU A 366 33.34 -3.35 -4.59
C LEU A 366 32.42 -2.29 -3.99
N ASP A 367 31.89 -1.38 -4.81
CA ASP A 367 30.95 -0.33 -4.38
C ASP A 367 29.64 -0.95 -3.85
N PHE A 368 29.12 -1.97 -4.54
CA PHE A 368 27.98 -2.76 -4.05
C PHE A 368 28.28 -3.46 -2.73
N ALA A 369 29.41 -4.15 -2.63
CA ALA A 369 29.80 -4.89 -1.43
C ALA A 369 30.00 -3.94 -0.24
N ARG A 370 30.66 -2.79 -0.46
CA ARG A 370 30.84 -1.76 0.56
C ARG A 370 29.49 -1.24 1.05
N TYR A 371 28.57 -0.89 0.16
CA TYR A 371 27.26 -0.40 0.55
C TYR A 371 26.44 -1.46 1.31
N PHE A 372 26.48 -2.72 0.84
CA PHE A 372 25.76 -3.82 1.52
C PHE A 372 26.30 -4.06 2.94
N VAL A 373 27.62 -4.03 3.11
CA VAL A 373 28.23 -4.27 4.43
C VAL A 373 28.11 -3.05 5.33
N VAL A 374 28.55 -1.89 4.89
CA VAL A 374 28.65 -0.69 5.74
C VAL A 374 27.28 -0.07 5.99
N ASP A 375 26.55 0.29 4.93
CA ASP A 375 25.29 1.03 5.08
C ASP A 375 24.12 0.11 5.47
N VAL A 376 24.07 -1.11 4.93
CA VAL A 376 22.93 -2.01 5.18
C VAL A 376 23.17 -2.90 6.40
N PHE A 377 24.27 -3.64 6.46
CA PHE A 377 24.51 -4.58 7.56
C PHE A 377 24.96 -3.89 8.86
N GLU A 378 26.02 -3.07 8.81
CA GLU A 378 26.57 -2.42 10.00
C GLU A 378 25.68 -1.28 10.51
N GLN A 379 25.20 -0.39 9.63
CA GLN A 379 24.37 0.75 10.05
C GLN A 379 22.90 0.35 10.24
N ALA A 380 22.20 -0.10 9.18
CA ALA A 380 20.76 -0.35 9.28
C ALA A 380 20.40 -1.58 10.14
N PHE A 381 21.23 -2.63 10.11
CA PHE A 381 21.04 -3.82 10.95
C PHE A 381 21.90 -3.86 12.21
N ALA A 382 22.69 -2.82 12.49
CA ALA A 382 23.56 -2.75 13.68
C ALA A 382 24.51 -3.98 13.81
N GLY A 383 24.94 -4.56 12.68
CA GLY A 383 25.77 -5.76 12.65
C GLY A 383 25.05 -7.05 13.09
N ASP A 384 23.72 -7.02 13.27
CA ASP A 384 22.96 -8.16 13.78
C ASP A 384 22.66 -9.18 12.67
N ARG A 385 23.36 -10.31 12.72
CA ARG A 385 23.16 -11.43 11.79
C ARG A 385 21.78 -12.07 11.89
N ALA A 386 21.13 -12.04 13.05
CA ALA A 386 19.77 -12.58 13.17
C ALA A 386 18.75 -11.71 12.43
N ARG A 387 18.96 -10.39 12.40
CA ARG A 387 18.17 -9.47 11.57
C ARG A 387 18.39 -9.73 10.08
N LEU A 388 19.66 -9.93 9.68
CA LEU A 388 20.03 -10.27 8.31
C LEU A 388 19.53 -11.67 7.88
N ALA A 389 19.40 -12.64 8.79
CA ALA A 389 18.85 -13.96 8.48
C ALA A 389 17.31 -14.03 8.61
N GLY A 390 16.69 -12.98 9.16
CA GLY A 390 15.30 -12.97 9.61
C GLY A 390 14.31 -12.41 8.60
N ARG A 391 13.29 -11.71 9.12
CA ARG A 391 12.22 -11.12 8.31
C ARG A 391 12.68 -9.89 7.53
N GLN A 392 13.60 -9.10 8.09
CA GLN A 392 14.01 -7.83 7.51
C GLN A 392 14.73 -7.99 6.17
N ILE A 393 15.61 -8.98 6.01
CA ILE A 393 16.22 -9.25 4.70
C ILE A 393 15.19 -9.67 3.66
N ASN A 394 14.13 -10.39 4.05
CA ASN A 394 13.10 -10.82 3.11
C ASN A 394 12.29 -9.62 2.60
N LEU A 395 12.07 -8.59 3.44
CA LEU A 395 11.48 -7.33 3.00
C LEU A 395 12.38 -6.61 1.98
N ILE A 396 13.69 -6.54 2.24
CA ILE A 396 14.65 -5.96 1.28
C ILE A 396 14.65 -6.77 -0.03
N ARG A 397 14.68 -8.10 0.04
CA ARG A 397 14.66 -8.99 -1.13
C ARG A 397 13.38 -8.82 -1.95
N ASP A 398 12.21 -8.93 -1.32
CA ASP A 398 10.92 -8.74 -2.00
C ASP A 398 10.89 -7.36 -2.69
N THR A 399 11.35 -6.32 -2.00
CA THR A 399 11.40 -4.95 -2.57
C THR A 399 12.38 -4.82 -3.73
N CYS A 400 13.61 -5.31 -3.59
CA CYS A 400 14.64 -5.28 -4.64
C CYS A 400 14.20 -6.06 -5.90
N GLU A 401 13.47 -7.16 -5.73
CA GLU A 401 12.92 -7.91 -6.86
C GLU A 401 11.96 -7.03 -7.67
N PHE A 402 11.03 -6.36 -7.00
CA PHE A 402 10.01 -5.56 -7.68
C PHE A 402 10.58 -4.27 -8.28
N LEU A 403 11.49 -3.59 -7.59
CA LEU A 403 12.21 -2.44 -8.15
C LEU A 403 13.02 -2.84 -9.38
N TYR A 404 13.71 -3.98 -9.36
CA TYR A 404 14.42 -4.48 -10.53
C TYR A 404 13.47 -4.72 -11.71
N ARG A 405 12.29 -5.29 -11.45
CA ARG A 405 11.32 -5.57 -12.52
C ARG A 405 10.76 -4.29 -13.14
N LEU A 406 10.50 -3.25 -12.35
CA LEU A 406 10.07 -1.94 -12.86
C LEU A 406 11.11 -1.33 -13.80
N GLU A 407 12.34 -1.22 -13.33
CA GLU A 407 13.45 -0.67 -14.10
C GLU A 407 13.73 -1.52 -15.35
N GLN A 408 13.56 -2.84 -15.28
CA GLN A 408 13.68 -3.71 -16.45
C GLN A 408 12.55 -3.49 -17.46
N ASP A 409 11.34 -3.21 -16.99
CA ASP A 409 10.18 -2.91 -17.84
C ASP A 409 10.35 -1.57 -18.56
N GLN A 410 10.82 -0.53 -17.87
CA GLN A 410 11.19 0.76 -18.46
C GLN A 410 12.25 0.60 -19.56
N GLU A 411 13.37 -0.07 -19.28
CA GLU A 411 14.40 -0.39 -20.29
C GLU A 411 13.82 -1.18 -21.48
N ASN A 412 12.80 -2.02 -21.25
CA ASN A 412 12.15 -2.79 -22.30
C ASN A 412 11.24 -1.93 -23.18
N GLN A 413 10.54 -0.97 -22.59
CA GLN A 413 9.70 -0.01 -23.31
C GLN A 413 10.57 0.90 -24.18
N SER A 414 11.59 1.55 -23.62
CA SER A 414 12.46 2.46 -24.40
C SER A 414 13.14 1.77 -25.59
N GLN A 415 13.51 0.49 -25.46
CA GLN A 415 14.10 -0.26 -26.58
C GLN A 415 13.08 -0.72 -27.63
N ARG A 416 11.79 -0.80 -27.30
CA ARG A 416 10.73 -1.04 -28.29
C ARG A 416 10.49 0.24 -29.07
N ASP A 417 10.40 1.37 -28.39
CA ASP A 417 10.15 2.68 -29.01
C ASP A 417 11.26 3.03 -30.02
N ILE A 418 12.54 2.84 -29.64
CA ILE A 418 13.67 3.03 -30.57
C ILE A 418 13.57 2.14 -31.82
N LYS A 419 13.08 0.91 -31.67
CA LYS A 419 12.95 -0.03 -32.80
C LYS A 419 11.76 0.29 -33.70
N GLU A 420 10.71 0.87 -33.16
CA GLU A 420 9.54 1.32 -33.92
C GLU A 420 9.87 2.62 -34.68
N ASP A 421 10.60 3.56 -34.06
CA ASP A 421 11.08 4.78 -34.74
C ASP A 421 12.02 4.47 -35.91
N ASP A 422 12.95 3.51 -35.76
CA ASP A 422 13.84 3.05 -36.85
C ASP A 422 13.10 2.32 -37.99
N GLN A 423 11.83 1.94 -37.79
CA GLN A 423 11.00 1.23 -38.78
C GLN A 423 9.93 2.10 -39.44
N THR A 424 9.81 3.37 -39.06
CA THR A 424 8.90 4.34 -39.70
C THR A 424 9.70 5.20 -40.69
N PRO A 425 9.49 5.08 -42.01
CA PRO A 425 10.27 5.79 -43.03
C PRO A 425 9.97 7.29 -43.13
#